data_AF-A0A7X7HUL6-F1
#
_entry.id   AF-A0A7X7HUL6-F1
#
_cell.length_a   1.000
_cell.length_b   1.000
_cell.length_c   1.000
_cell.angle_alpha   90.00
_cell.angle_beta   90.00
_cell.angle_gamma   90.00
#
_symmetry.space_group_name_H-M   'P 1'
#
loop_
_entity.id
_entity.type
_entity.pdbx_description
1 polymer ?
#
loop_
_entity_poly.entity_id
_entity_poly.type
_entity_poly.pdbx_seq_one_letter_code
_entity_poly.pdbx_strand_id
1 'polypeptide(L)'
;MPQYLKDHPVYYAGPAKTPEGMPSGSFGPTTAGRMDSYVEQFQAAGGSMVMLAKGNRSKQVTDACATHGGFYLGSIGGPAARLAQDCIKHVEVIEYEELGMEAVWKIDVEDFPAFIVVDDKGEDFFAHTGEVTLTIGKRPGL
;
A
#
# COMPACT_ATOMS: atom_id res chain seq x y z
N MET A 1 14.34 -4.69 12.86
CA MET A 1 13.43 -5.00 11.74
C MET A 1 13.00 -6.46 11.85
N PRO A 2 11.72 -6.74 12.14
CA PRO A 2 11.17 -8.11 12.15
C PRO A 2 11.38 -8.82 10.82
N GLN A 3 11.57 -10.14 10.86
CA GLN A 3 11.92 -10.92 9.68
C GLN A 3 10.79 -10.95 8.62
N TYR A 4 9.52 -10.97 9.05
CA TYR A 4 8.38 -10.95 8.14
C TYR A 4 8.26 -9.67 7.30
N LEU A 5 8.87 -8.54 7.74
CA LEU A 5 8.94 -7.31 6.94
C LEU A 5 10.08 -7.32 5.92
N LYS A 6 11.00 -8.29 6.01
CA LYS A 6 12.11 -8.47 5.06
C LYS A 6 11.78 -9.52 4.00
N ASP A 7 11.09 -10.58 4.40
CA ASP A 7 10.84 -11.75 3.55
C ASP A 7 9.61 -11.58 2.63
N HIS A 8 8.72 -10.63 2.93
CA HIS A 8 7.43 -10.49 2.26
C HIS A 8 7.08 -9.03 1.92
N PRO A 9 6.28 -8.80 0.85
CA PRO A 9 5.66 -7.49 0.63
C PRO A 9 4.76 -7.07 1.80
N VAL A 10 4.74 -5.77 2.08
CA VAL A 10 3.95 -5.20 3.19
C VAL A 10 2.66 -4.60 2.64
N TYR A 11 1.53 -5.23 2.94
CA TYR A 11 0.19 -4.76 2.56
C TYR A 11 -0.42 -3.90 3.66
N TYR A 12 -0.69 -2.63 3.36
CA TYR A 12 -1.34 -1.73 4.31
C TYR A 12 -2.86 -1.90 4.23
N ALA A 13 -3.42 -2.65 5.16
CA ALA A 13 -4.86 -2.89 5.26
C ALA A 13 -5.25 -3.32 6.68
N GLY A 14 -6.55 -3.28 6.97
CA GLY A 14 -7.14 -3.89 8.16
C GLY A 14 -8.38 -4.68 7.73
N PRO A 15 -8.50 -5.98 8.04
CA PRO A 15 -9.60 -6.80 7.58
C PRO A 15 -10.88 -6.51 8.36
N ALA A 16 -12.03 -6.62 7.69
CA ALA A 16 -13.31 -6.78 8.37
C ALA A 16 -13.44 -8.19 8.96
N LYS A 17 -14.45 -8.42 9.81
CA LYS A 17 -14.73 -9.74 10.38
C LYS A 17 -14.94 -10.78 9.27
N THR A 18 -14.34 -11.95 9.41
CA THR A 18 -14.51 -13.07 8.49
C THR A 18 -15.89 -13.72 8.68
N PRO A 19 -16.73 -13.79 7.63
CA PRO A 19 -17.98 -14.55 7.67
C PRO A 19 -17.71 -16.05 7.85
N GLU A 20 -18.67 -16.76 8.42
CA GLU A 20 -18.59 -18.22 8.58
C GLU A 20 -18.44 -18.91 7.21
N GLY A 21 -17.49 -19.85 7.09
CA GLY A 21 -17.21 -20.59 5.87
C GLY A 21 -16.47 -19.82 4.76
N MET A 22 -16.06 -18.57 5.01
CA MET A 22 -15.28 -17.77 4.06
C MET A 22 -13.80 -17.72 4.47
N PRO A 23 -12.87 -17.60 3.50
CA PRO A 23 -11.44 -17.50 3.79
C PRO A 23 -11.05 -16.15 4.41
N SER A 24 -11.83 -15.09 4.14
CA SER A 24 -11.54 -13.73 4.58
C SER A 24 -12.80 -12.87 4.66
N GLY A 25 -12.81 -11.89 5.55
CA GLY A 25 -13.73 -10.76 5.48
C GLY A 25 -13.27 -9.75 4.42
N SER A 26 -14.09 -8.72 4.14
CA SER A 26 -13.68 -7.63 3.23
C SER A 26 -12.32 -7.05 3.64
N PHE A 27 -11.35 -7.04 2.72
CA PHE A 27 -9.95 -6.72 3.06
C PHE A 27 -9.25 -5.89 1.97
N GLY A 28 -9.74 -4.67 1.76
CA GLY A 28 -9.19 -3.72 0.78
C GLY A 28 -8.02 -2.88 1.33
N PRO A 29 -7.28 -2.21 0.44
CA PRO A 29 -6.12 -1.40 0.81
C PRO A 29 -6.52 -0.15 1.59
N THR A 30 -5.62 0.31 2.46
CA THR A 30 -5.71 1.62 3.12
C THR A 30 -4.79 2.66 2.48
N THR A 31 -4.96 3.94 2.86
CA THR A 31 -4.20 5.06 2.27
C THR A 31 -2.71 4.96 2.58
N ALA A 32 -1.89 4.78 1.54
CA ALA A 32 -0.44 4.60 1.66
C ALA A 32 0.28 5.79 2.33
N GLY A 33 -0.15 7.01 2.00
CA GLY A 33 0.45 8.26 2.48
C GLY A 33 0.63 8.36 4.00
N ARG A 34 -0.21 7.68 4.79
CA ARG A 34 -0.12 7.71 6.26
C ARG A 34 1.11 6.95 6.80
N MET A 35 1.74 6.12 5.97
CA MET A 35 2.89 5.29 6.34
C MET A 35 4.19 5.79 5.71
N ASP A 36 4.18 6.93 5.01
CA ASP A 36 5.34 7.44 4.27
C ASP A 36 6.55 7.71 5.17
N SER A 37 6.33 8.19 6.41
CA SER A 37 7.41 8.50 7.36
C SER A 37 8.23 7.29 7.83
N TYR A 38 7.73 6.06 7.62
CA TYR A 38 8.42 4.85 8.06
C TYR A 38 9.31 4.24 6.97
N VAL A 39 9.06 4.57 5.70
CA VAL A 39 9.62 3.83 4.56
C VAL A 39 11.15 3.88 4.53
N GLU A 40 11.73 5.07 4.63
CA GLU A 40 13.19 5.24 4.58
C GLU A 40 13.89 4.44 5.68
N GLN A 41 13.42 4.56 6.93
CA GLN A 41 14.01 3.86 8.06
C GLN A 41 13.86 2.34 7.92
N PHE A 42 12.75 1.87 7.35
CA PHE A 42 12.50 0.45 7.19
C PHE A 42 13.36 -0.15 6.08
N GLN A 43 13.46 0.52 4.93
CA GLN A 43 14.28 0.08 3.80
C GLN A 43 15.77 0.13 4.11
N ALA A 44 16.25 1.17 4.80
CA ALA A 44 17.62 1.23 5.30
C ALA A 44 17.95 0.07 6.26
N ALA A 45 16.95 -0.49 6.95
CA ALA A 45 17.08 -1.69 7.79
C ALA A 45 16.81 -3.01 7.05
N GLY A 46 16.62 -2.96 5.73
CA GLY A 46 16.39 -4.09 4.83
C GLY A 46 14.97 -4.66 4.84
N GLY A 47 13.97 -3.89 5.29
CA GLY A 47 12.57 -4.30 5.33
C GLY A 47 11.66 -3.34 4.54
N SER A 48 10.40 -3.72 4.33
CA SER A 48 9.42 -2.92 3.57
C SER A 48 9.90 -2.55 2.15
N MET A 49 10.65 -3.45 1.52
CA MET A 49 11.19 -3.26 0.17
C MET A 49 10.09 -3.22 -0.89
N VAL A 50 9.02 -3.97 -0.70
CA VAL A 50 7.83 -3.93 -1.56
C VAL A 50 6.63 -3.59 -0.71
N MET A 51 5.91 -2.54 -1.08
CA MET A 51 4.75 -2.03 -0.34
C MET A 51 3.52 -2.10 -1.22
N LEU A 52 2.37 -2.49 -0.65
CA LEU A 52 1.10 -2.60 -1.37
C LEU A 52 0.01 -1.84 -0.61
N ALA A 53 -0.66 -0.90 -1.27
CA ALA A 53 -1.69 -0.05 -0.65
C ALA A 53 -2.47 0.74 -1.73
N LYS A 54 -3.21 1.79 -1.37
CA LYS A 54 -3.86 2.69 -2.34
C LYS A 54 -3.46 4.16 -2.15
N GLY A 55 -3.56 4.91 -3.25
CA GLY A 55 -3.36 6.35 -3.29
C GLY A 55 -1.94 6.75 -3.69
N ASN A 56 -1.76 8.01 -4.08
CA ASN A 56 -0.45 8.60 -4.32
C ASN A 56 0.32 8.75 -3.00
N ARG A 57 1.65 8.87 -3.11
CA ARG A 57 2.56 9.00 -1.97
C ARG A 57 3.40 10.26 -2.09
N SER A 58 4.08 10.62 -1.01
CA SER A 58 5.00 11.75 -1.00
C SER A 58 6.35 11.39 -1.62
N LYS A 59 7.08 12.41 -2.10
CA LYS A 59 8.37 12.27 -2.77
C LYS A 59 9.42 11.51 -1.93
N GLN A 60 9.37 11.58 -0.59
CA GLN A 60 10.28 10.82 0.28
C GLN A 60 10.22 9.30 0.02
N VAL A 61 9.07 8.77 -0.40
CA VAL A 61 8.92 7.34 -0.71
C VAL A 61 9.59 7.02 -2.04
N THR A 62 9.42 7.88 -3.04
CA THR A 62 10.12 7.78 -4.33
C THR A 62 11.63 7.81 -4.14
N ASP A 63 12.13 8.73 -3.31
CA ASP A 63 13.55 8.87 -3.01
C ASP A 63 14.09 7.65 -2.24
N ALA A 64 13.34 7.13 -1.27
CA ALA A 64 13.71 5.92 -0.52
C ALA A 64 13.76 4.69 -1.45
N CYS A 65 12.74 4.48 -2.29
CA CYS A 65 12.72 3.39 -3.25
C CYS A 65 13.91 3.45 -4.22
N ALA A 66 14.26 4.64 -4.74
CA ALA A 66 15.43 4.82 -5.60
C ALA A 66 16.76 4.55 -4.88
N THR A 67 16.84 4.89 -3.59
CA THR A 67 18.05 4.71 -2.78
C THR A 67 18.29 3.24 -2.42
N HIS A 68 17.22 2.52 -2.04
CA HIS A 68 17.32 1.19 -1.45
C HIS A 68 16.91 0.06 -2.42
N GLY A 69 16.38 0.38 -3.60
CA GLY A 69 15.87 -0.61 -4.56
C GLY A 69 14.47 -1.12 -4.21
N GLY A 70 13.61 -0.24 -3.70
CA GLY A 70 12.24 -0.56 -3.28
C GLY A 70 11.17 -0.32 -4.34
N PHE A 71 9.96 -0.82 -4.09
CA PHE A 71 8.80 -0.66 -4.97
C PHE A 71 7.53 -0.32 -4.17
N TYR A 72 6.68 0.53 -4.76
CA TYR A 72 5.31 0.72 -4.30
C TYR A 72 4.31 0.23 -5.35
N LEU A 73 3.46 -0.71 -4.94
CA LEU A 73 2.38 -1.26 -5.71
C LEU A 73 1.04 -0.62 -5.29
N GLY A 74 0.36 -0.01 -6.25
CA GLY A 74 -0.97 0.56 -6.06
C GLY A 74 -2.05 -0.46 -6.37
N SER A 75 -2.82 -0.88 -5.37
CA SER A 75 -4.04 -1.65 -5.55
C SER A 75 -5.26 -0.73 -5.73
N ILE A 76 -6.34 -1.29 -6.26
CA ILE A 76 -7.61 -0.58 -6.47
C ILE A 76 -8.28 -0.35 -5.12
N GLY A 77 -8.52 0.91 -4.77
CA GLY A 77 -9.29 1.28 -3.58
C GLY A 77 -10.78 1.09 -3.79
N GLY A 78 -11.47 0.43 -2.83
CA GLY A 78 -12.93 0.26 -2.85
C GLY A 78 -13.44 -1.19 -2.93
N PRO A 79 -12.97 -2.06 -3.85
CA PRO A 79 -13.56 -3.38 -4.09
C PRO A 79 -13.15 -4.46 -3.05
N ALA A 80 -13.18 -4.12 -1.76
CA ALA A 80 -12.67 -4.96 -0.67
C ALA A 80 -13.35 -6.35 -0.57
N ALA A 81 -14.66 -6.43 -0.82
CA ALA A 81 -15.39 -7.68 -0.80
C ALA A 81 -14.99 -8.62 -1.96
N ARG A 82 -14.72 -8.06 -3.15
CA ARG A 82 -14.26 -8.82 -4.31
C ARG A 82 -12.83 -9.31 -4.12
N LEU A 83 -11.95 -8.47 -3.59
CA LEU A 83 -10.58 -8.89 -3.24
C LEU A 83 -10.60 -10.05 -2.24
N ALA A 84 -11.42 -9.96 -1.19
CA ALA A 84 -11.54 -11.02 -0.19
C ALA A 84 -12.06 -12.34 -0.78
N GLN A 85 -13.06 -12.27 -1.65
CA GLN A 85 -13.69 -13.45 -2.25
C GLN A 85 -12.80 -14.11 -3.32
N ASP A 86 -12.19 -13.31 -4.18
CA ASP A 86 -11.53 -13.81 -5.38
C ASP A 86 -10.03 -14.05 -5.15
N CYS A 87 -9.38 -13.20 -4.35
CA CYS A 87 -7.91 -13.15 -4.28
C CYS A 87 -7.34 -13.72 -2.97
N ILE A 88 -8.01 -13.58 -1.83
CA ILE A 88 -7.45 -13.95 -0.52
C ILE A 88 -7.84 -15.40 -0.16
N LYS A 89 -6.84 -16.25 0.06
CA LYS A 89 -7.04 -17.69 0.30
C LYS A 89 -6.88 -18.09 1.75
N HIS A 90 -6.09 -17.33 2.51
CA HIS A 90 -5.82 -17.60 3.91
C HIS A 90 -5.48 -16.29 4.64
N VAL A 91 -5.84 -16.22 5.93
CA VAL A 91 -5.57 -15.08 6.81
C VAL A 91 -5.20 -15.61 8.19
N GLU A 92 -4.02 -15.26 8.69
CA GLU A 92 -3.56 -15.57 10.05
C GLU A 92 -3.00 -14.32 10.74
N VAL A 93 -3.28 -14.15 12.03
CA VAL A 93 -2.60 -13.16 12.88
C VAL A 93 -1.22 -13.71 13.22
N ILE A 94 -0.17 -12.89 13.04
CA ILE A 94 1.20 -13.28 13.40
C ILE A 94 1.80 -12.44 14.53
N GLU A 95 1.30 -11.22 14.78
CA GLU A 95 1.76 -10.38 15.88
C GLU A 95 0.71 -9.33 16.28
N TYR A 96 0.73 -8.89 17.54
CA TYR A 96 -0.11 -7.83 18.12
C TYR A 96 -1.63 -8.08 18.00
N GLU A 97 -2.09 -9.29 18.33
CA GLU A 97 -3.52 -9.66 18.30
C GLU A 97 -4.42 -8.68 19.09
N GLU A 98 -3.89 -8.08 20.16
CA GLU A 98 -4.57 -7.08 20.97
C GLU A 98 -4.97 -5.80 20.22
N LEU A 99 -4.36 -5.53 19.06
CA LEU A 99 -4.69 -4.39 18.19
C LEU A 99 -5.90 -4.67 17.28
N GLY A 100 -6.48 -5.87 17.33
CA GLY A 100 -7.65 -6.25 16.55
C GLY A 100 -7.38 -6.15 15.04
N MET A 101 -8.13 -5.32 14.33
CA MET A 101 -7.97 -5.18 12.87
C MET A 101 -6.60 -4.58 12.45
N GLU A 102 -5.89 -3.94 13.38
CA GLU A 102 -4.55 -3.37 13.14
C GLU A 102 -3.40 -4.32 13.52
N ALA A 103 -3.69 -5.56 13.91
CA ALA A 103 -2.69 -6.59 14.13
C ALA A 103 -1.85 -6.84 12.85
N VAL A 104 -0.71 -7.50 13.00
CA VAL A 104 0.07 -7.96 11.83
C VAL A 104 -0.54 -9.25 11.34
N TRP A 105 -0.99 -9.24 10.09
CA TRP A 105 -1.57 -10.40 9.43
C TRP A 105 -0.61 -10.95 8.38
N LYS A 106 -0.57 -12.27 8.26
CA LYS A 106 -0.02 -12.94 7.09
C LYS A 106 -1.18 -13.50 6.26
N ILE A 107 -1.12 -13.23 4.96
CA ILE A 107 -2.16 -13.62 4.01
C ILE A 107 -1.54 -14.30 2.80
N ASP A 108 -2.25 -15.31 2.30
CA ASP A 108 -1.94 -15.94 1.02
C ASP A 108 -2.91 -15.40 -0.03
N VAL A 109 -2.36 -14.96 -1.16
CA VAL A 109 -3.13 -14.32 -2.24
C VAL A 109 -2.84 -14.95 -3.59
N GLU A 110 -3.87 -14.99 -4.44
CA GLU A 110 -3.79 -15.37 -5.85
C GLU A 110 -4.42 -14.27 -6.71
N ASP A 111 -3.85 -13.99 -7.88
CA ASP A 111 -4.37 -13.01 -8.85
C ASP A 111 -4.71 -11.62 -8.26
N PHE A 112 -3.93 -11.17 -7.28
CA PHE A 112 -4.18 -9.89 -6.60
C PHE A 112 -3.76 -8.71 -7.50
N PRO A 113 -4.69 -7.84 -7.93
CA PRO A 113 -4.38 -6.80 -8.90
C PRO A 113 -3.65 -5.61 -8.26
N ALA A 114 -2.57 -5.18 -8.92
CA ALA A 114 -1.84 -3.96 -8.57
C ALA A 114 -1.11 -3.36 -9.78
N PHE A 115 -0.76 -2.08 -9.67
CA PHE A 115 0.09 -1.35 -10.60
C PHE A 115 1.42 -1.03 -9.93
N ILE A 116 2.53 -1.03 -10.66
CA ILE A 116 3.76 -0.39 -10.19
C ILE A 116 3.51 1.12 -10.20
N VAL A 117 3.48 1.74 -9.02
CA VAL A 117 3.27 3.17 -8.85
C VAL A 117 4.59 3.89 -8.63
N VAL A 118 5.48 3.34 -7.80
CA VAL A 118 6.86 3.82 -7.65
C VAL A 118 7.81 2.68 -7.95
N ASP A 119 8.82 2.94 -8.76
CA ASP A 119 9.87 1.99 -9.07
C ASP A 119 11.18 2.25 -8.30
N ASP A 120 12.14 1.36 -8.50
CA ASP A 120 13.48 1.40 -7.90
C ASP A 120 14.43 2.41 -8.56
N LYS A 121 13.94 3.26 -9.47
CA LYS A 121 14.75 4.24 -10.22
C LYS A 121 14.33 5.67 -9.91
N GLY A 122 13.33 5.86 -9.05
CA GLY A 122 12.82 7.16 -8.65
C GLY A 122 11.69 7.68 -9.54
N GLU A 123 11.06 6.80 -10.32
CA GLU A 123 9.87 7.15 -11.10
C GLU A 123 8.60 7.00 -10.26
N ASP A 124 7.67 7.94 -10.41
CA ASP A 124 6.34 7.91 -9.80
C ASP A 124 5.27 8.09 -10.88
N PHE A 125 4.36 7.12 -10.98
CA PHE A 125 3.21 7.11 -11.89
C PHE A 125 2.41 8.42 -11.84
N PHE A 126 2.27 9.03 -10.66
CA PHE A 126 1.46 10.23 -10.49
C PHE A 126 2.22 11.55 -10.71
N ALA A 127 3.55 11.52 -10.93
CA ALA A 127 4.40 12.72 -10.99
C ALA A 127 3.92 13.77 -12.02
N HIS A 128 3.33 13.32 -13.13
CA HIS A 128 2.91 14.18 -14.26
C HIS A 128 1.43 14.58 -14.21
N THR A 129 0.67 14.14 -13.21
CA THR A 129 -0.78 14.41 -13.12
C THR A 129 -1.11 15.75 -12.46
N GLY A 130 -0.13 16.40 -11.84
CA GLY A 130 -0.27 17.70 -11.15
C GLY A 130 0.04 18.92 -12.01
N GLU A 131 0.46 18.73 -13.27
CA GLU A 131 0.67 19.87 -14.16
C GLU A 131 -0.66 20.56 -14.45
N VAL A 132 -0.77 21.81 -14.00
CA VAL A 132 -1.95 22.64 -14.27
C VAL A 132 -2.03 22.86 -15.77
N THR A 133 -2.86 22.07 -16.44
CA THR A 133 -3.02 22.13 -17.90
C THR A 133 -3.65 23.46 -18.33
N LEU A 134 -4.40 24.10 -17.44
CA LEU A 134 -5.05 25.38 -17.69
C LEU A 134 -5.29 26.15 -16.39
N THR A 135 -4.80 27.39 -16.33
CA THR A 135 -5.11 28.33 -15.25
C THR A 135 -6.10 29.36 -15.79
N ILE A 136 -7.28 29.46 -15.18
CA ILE A 136 -8.21 30.56 -15.49
C ILE A 136 -7.67 31.83 -14.82
N GLY A 137 -7.32 32.84 -15.62
CA GLY A 137 -6.85 34.13 -15.10
C GLY A 137 -7.93 34.82 -14.25
N LYS A 138 -7.50 35.56 -13.23
CA LYS A 138 -8.42 36.44 -12.48
C LYS A 138 -9.00 37.48 -13.42
N ARG A 139 -10.33 37.62 -13.43
CA ARG A 139 -11.03 38.66 -14.19
C ARG A 139 -10.64 40.04 -13.61
N PRO A 140 -10.10 40.98 -14.40
CA PRO A 140 -9.81 42.32 -13.91
C PRO A 140 -11.10 43.02 -13.45
N GLY A 141 -11.11 43.58 -12.24
CA GLY A 141 -12.22 44.41 -11.73
C GLY A 141 -13.25 43.73 -10.81
N LEU A 142 -12.93 42.56 -10.24
CA LEU A 142 -13.61 41.95 -9.10
C LEU A 142 -12.65 41.83 -7.92
#